data_AF-A0A2T2SGW8-F1
#
_entry.id   AF-A0A2T2SGW8-F1
#
_cell.length_a   1.000
_cell.length_b   1.000
_cell.length_c   1.000
_cell.angle_alpha   90.00
_cell.angle_beta   90.00
_cell.angle_gamma   90.00
#
_symmetry.space_group_name_H-M   'P 1'
#
loop_
_entity.id
_entity.type
_entity.pdbx_description
1 polymer ?
#
loop_
_entity_poly.entity_id
_entity_poly.type
_entity_poly.pdbx_seq_one_letter_code
_entity_poly.pdbx_strand_id
1 'polypeptide(L)'
;MLLYLLRRYLALLTVLLGATLGAAYIFGIDYAFSSPQTIVFGGSAVALALLYRRFEQRNLWVLYDNLRWPPFALLGGLFVATQGFSLIFFLAL
;
A
#
# COMPACT_ATOMS: atom_id res chain seq x y z
N MET A 1 -2.47 -17.06 -6.19
CA MET A 1 -3.41 -16.09 -5.59
C MET A 1 -2.69 -15.01 -4.79
N LEU A 2 -1.89 -15.34 -3.77
CA LEU A 2 -1.14 -14.34 -2.99
C LEU A 2 -0.22 -13.45 -3.83
N LEU A 3 0.47 -14.01 -4.83
CA LEU A 3 1.28 -13.22 -5.78
C LEU A 3 0.44 -12.18 -6.56
N TYR A 4 -0.81 -12.50 -6.89
CA TYR A 4 -1.71 -11.57 -7.55
C TYR A 4 -2.11 -10.42 -6.60
N LEU A 5 -2.46 -10.75 -5.35
CA LEU A 5 -2.74 -9.77 -4.31
C LEU A 5 -1.55 -8.83 -4.11
N LEU A 6 -0.35 -9.40 -3.93
CA LEU A 6 0.89 -8.65 -3.74
C LEU A 6 1.19 -7.74 -4.93
N ARG A 7 1.14 -8.28 -6.16
CA ARG A 7 1.39 -7.48 -7.38
C ARG A 7 0.39 -6.33 -7.50
N ARG A 8 -0.89 -6.57 -7.20
CA ARG A 8 -1.93 -5.55 -7.30
C ARG A 8 -1.77 -4.48 -6.23
N TYR A 9 -1.41 -4.89 -5.02
CA TYR A 9 -1.08 -4.00 -3.93
C TYR A 9 0.13 -3.12 -4.26
N LEU A 10 1.24 -3.72 -4.69
CA LEU A 10 2.46 -3.00 -5.08
C LEU A 10 2.18 -1.99 -6.18
N ALA A 11 1.42 -2.38 -7.22
CA ALA A 11 1.05 -1.47 -8.31
C ALA A 11 0.23 -0.26 -7.81
N LEU A 12 -0.73 -0.47 -6.90
CA LEU A 12 -1.49 0.63 -6.29
C LEU A 12 -0.60 1.54 -5.44
N LEU A 13 0.28 0.95 -4.64
CA LEU A 13 1.23 1.67 -3.82
C LEU A 13 2.18 2.53 -4.68
N THR A 14 2.73 1.97 -5.76
CA THR A 14 3.63 2.72 -6.66
C THR A 14 2.92 3.87 -7.34
N VAL A 15 1.69 3.66 -7.80
CA VAL A 15 0.88 4.72 -8.42
C VAL A 15 0.57 5.82 -7.40
N LEU A 16 0.22 5.48 -6.17
CA LEU A 16 -0.08 6.46 -5.13
C LEU A 16 1.16 7.27 -4.73
N LEU A 17 2.31 6.61 -4.55
CA LEU A 17 3.58 7.27 -4.25
C LEU A 17 4.03 8.16 -5.42
N GLY A 18 3.95 7.65 -6.65
CA GLY A 18 4.28 8.43 -7.85
C GLY A 18 3.35 9.63 -8.03
N ALA A 19 2.05 9.48 -7.75
CA ALA A 19 1.08 10.57 -7.82
C ALA A 19 1.31 11.62 -6.73
N THR A 20 1.62 11.21 -5.50
CA THR A 20 1.91 12.15 -4.39
C THR A 20 3.21 12.91 -4.63
N LEU A 21 4.30 12.20 -4.93
CA LEU A 21 5.60 12.83 -5.24
C LEU A 21 5.53 13.69 -6.50
N GLY A 22 4.87 13.21 -7.55
CA GLY A 22 4.68 13.94 -8.80
C GLY A 22 3.80 15.19 -8.63
N ALA A 23 2.72 15.10 -7.85
CA ALA A 23 1.90 16.25 -7.53
C ALA A 23 2.70 17.29 -6.75
N ALA A 24 3.50 16.89 -5.78
CA ALA A 24 4.34 17.84 -5.04
C ALA A 24 5.37 18.54 -5.92
N TYR A 25 5.98 17.81 -6.85
CA TYR A 25 6.88 18.42 -7.84
C TYR A 25 6.16 19.45 -8.72
N ILE A 26 4.97 19.14 -9.23
CA ILE A 26 4.21 20.02 -10.13
C ILE A 26 3.67 21.26 -9.39
N PHE A 27 3.13 21.07 -8.19
CA PHE A 27 2.47 22.14 -7.43
C PHE A 27 3.42 22.88 -6.47
N GLY A 28 4.72 22.54 -6.47
CA GLY A 28 5.69 23.12 -5.55
C GLY A 28 5.33 22.88 -4.08
N ILE A 29 4.67 21.75 -3.78
CA ILE A 29 4.28 21.42 -2.40
C ILE A 29 5.54 21.01 -1.66
N ASP A 30 5.90 21.80 -0.67
CA ASP A 30 7.02 21.50 0.19
C ASP A 30 6.63 20.37 1.16
N TYR A 31 7.04 19.15 0.86
CA TYR A 31 6.93 18.01 1.79
C TYR A 31 7.92 18.13 2.96
N ALA A 32 8.56 19.28 3.18
CA ALA A 32 9.42 19.55 4.33
C ALA A 32 8.81 19.14 5.69
N PHE A 33 7.48 19.14 5.82
CA PHE A 33 6.75 18.69 7.03
C PHE A 33 6.28 17.23 7.00
N SER A 34 6.39 16.53 5.87
CA SER A 34 6.00 15.14 5.70
C SER A 34 7.24 14.27 5.67
N SER A 35 7.54 13.57 6.77
CA SER A 35 8.62 12.59 6.74
C SER A 35 8.35 11.54 5.65
N PRO A 36 9.39 11.02 4.98
CA PRO A 36 9.23 9.93 4.00
C PRO A 36 8.41 8.75 4.56
N GLN A 37 8.56 8.49 5.86
CA GLN A 37 7.78 7.51 6.59
C GLN A 37 6.28 7.83 6.60
N THR A 38 5.88 9.09 6.85
CA THR A 38 4.46 9.50 6.83
C THR A 38 3.85 9.32 5.44
N ILE A 39 4.60 9.63 4.38
CA ILE A 39 4.14 9.47 2.99
C ILE A 39 3.95 7.98 2.67
N VAL A 40 4.92 7.12 3.03
CA VAL A 40 4.82 5.68 2.81
C VAL A 40 3.71 5.06 3.65
N PHE A 41 3.58 5.47 4.92
CA PHE A 41 2.52 5.02 5.81
C PHE A 41 1.13 5.37 5.26
N GLY A 42 0.89 6.65 4.96
CA GLY A 42 -0.38 7.11 4.39
C GLY A 42 -0.67 6.46 3.04
N GLY A 43 0.32 6.42 2.14
CA GLY A 43 0.19 5.77 0.83
C GLY A 43 -0.15 4.29 0.94
N SER A 44 0.47 3.57 1.87
CA SER A 44 0.19 2.15 2.11
C SER A 44 -1.21 1.90 2.68
N ALA A 45 -1.68 2.75 3.60
CA ALA A 45 -3.04 2.66 4.14
C ALA A 45 -4.11 2.91 3.07
N VAL A 46 -3.92 3.96 2.25
CA VAL A 46 -4.81 4.28 1.13
C VAL A 46 -4.79 3.16 0.09
N ALA A 47 -3.63 2.59 -0.23
CA ALA A 47 -3.50 1.48 -1.16
C ALA A 47 -4.30 0.25 -0.68
N LEU A 48 -4.27 -0.08 0.61
CA LEU A 48 -5.03 -1.20 1.17
C LEU A 48 -6.54 -0.94 1.12
N ALA A 49 -6.99 0.27 1.49
CA ALA A 49 -8.40 0.62 1.44
C ALA A 49 -8.95 0.54 0.00
N LEU A 50 -8.20 1.04 -0.98
CA LEU A 50 -8.56 0.95 -2.39
C LEU A 50 -8.51 -0.49 -2.91
N LEU A 51 -7.53 -1.29 -2.48
CA LEU A 51 -7.42 -2.70 -2.86
C LEU A 51 -8.62 -3.48 -2.32
N TYR A 52 -8.97 -3.28 -1.05
CA TYR A 52 -10.13 -3.91 -0.43
C TYR A 52 -11.42 -3.59 -1.17
N ARG A 53 -11.67 -2.30 -1.39
CA ARG A 53 -12.87 -1.83 -2.11
C ARG A 53 -12.94 -2.40 -3.52
N ARG A 54 -11.82 -2.45 -4.26
CA ARG A 54 -11.79 -3.03 -5.61
C ARG A 54 -12.02 -4.54 -5.62
N PHE A 55 -11.54 -5.26 -4.62
CA PHE A 55 -11.72 -6.71 -4.52
C PHE A 55 -13.16 -7.06 -4.15
N GLU A 56 -13.76 -6.28 -3.25
CA GLU A 56 -15.18 -6.39 -2.90
C GLU A 56 -16.08 -6.14 -4.11
N GLN A 57 -15.85 -5.04 -4.84
CA GLN A 57 -16.61 -4.72 -6.07
C GLN A 57 -16.52 -5.78 -7.17
N ARG A 58 -15.43 -6.56 -7.20
CA ARG A 58 -15.19 -7.62 -8.21
C ARG A 58 -15.44 -9.02 -7.66
N ASN A 59 -15.96 -9.14 -6.44
CA ASN A 59 -16.15 -10.39 -5.72
C ASN A 59 -14.91 -11.30 -5.70
N LEU A 60 -13.71 -10.69 -5.64
CA LEU A 60 -12.44 -11.42 -5.69
C LEU A 60 -12.06 -12.02 -4.35
N TRP A 61 -12.69 -11.59 -3.25
CA TRP A 61 -12.44 -12.13 -1.92
C TRP A 61 -12.77 -13.62 -1.79
N VAL A 62 -13.73 -14.11 -2.58
CA VAL A 62 -14.09 -15.54 -2.66
C VAL A 62 -12.88 -16.41 -3.04
N LEU A 63 -11.94 -15.89 -3.82
CA LEU A 63 -10.71 -16.59 -4.19
C LEU A 63 -9.80 -16.83 -2.96
N TYR A 64 -9.89 -15.98 -1.95
CA TYR A 64 -9.07 -16.03 -0.74
C TYR A 64 -9.79 -16.72 0.43
N ASP A 65 -11.10 -16.95 0.35
CA ASP A 65 -11.82 -17.77 1.33
C ASP A 65 -11.26 -19.20 1.39
N ASN A 66 -10.80 -19.75 0.25
CA ASN A 66 -10.11 -21.03 0.18
C ASN A 66 -8.79 -21.07 0.98
N LEU A 67 -8.17 -19.91 1.23
CA LEU A 67 -6.96 -19.85 2.05
C LEU A 67 -7.27 -20.04 3.54
N ARG A 68 -8.52 -19.86 4.00
CA ARG A 68 -8.93 -19.77 5.42
C ARG A 68 -8.38 -18.55 6.17
N TRP A 69 -7.79 -17.58 5.46
CA TRP A 69 -7.28 -16.36 6.07
C TRP A 69 -8.29 -15.24 5.83
N PRO A 70 -8.72 -14.51 6.87
CA PRO A 70 -9.63 -13.39 6.68
C PRO A 70 -8.94 -12.29 5.86
N PRO A 71 -9.70 -11.52 5.05
CA PRO A 71 -9.18 -10.43 4.23
C PRO A 71 -8.27 -9.46 5.01
N PHE A 72 -8.65 -9.14 6.24
CA PHE A 72 -7.89 -8.26 7.12
C PHE A 72 -6.53 -8.81 7.52
N ALA A 73 -6.37 -10.13 7.67
CA ALA A 73 -5.08 -10.74 7.97
C ALA A 73 -4.14 -10.65 6.75
N LEU A 74 -4.68 -10.84 5.54
CA LEU A 74 -3.91 -10.71 4.29
C LEU A 74 -3.46 -9.25 4.06
N LEU A 75 -4.37 -8.30 4.25
CA LEU A 75 -4.08 -6.87 4.13
C LEU A 75 -3.13 -6.38 5.24
N GLY A 76 -3.34 -6.85 6.47
CA GLY A 76 -2.46 -6.56 7.60
C GLY A 76 -1.04 -7.09 7.37
N GLY A 77 -0.90 -8.31 6.84
CA GLY A 77 0.41 -8.85 6.46
C GLY A 77 1.12 -8.00 5.40
N LEU A 78 0.39 -7.54 4.37
CA LEU A 78 0.94 -6.62 3.36
C LEU A 78 1.33 -5.27 3.96
N PHE A 79 0.54 -4.74 4.87
CA PHE A 79 0.85 -3.50 5.57
C PHE A 79 2.15 -3.63 6.37
N VAL A 80 2.24 -4.64 7.22
CA VAL A 80 3.41 -4.89 8.08
C VAL A 80 4.66 -5.13 7.23
N ALA A 81 4.56 -5.90 6.14
CA ALA A 81 5.68 -6.10 5.22
C ALA A 81 6.18 -4.77 4.63
N THR A 82 5.27 -3.88 4.25
CA THR A 82 5.61 -2.57 3.68
C THR A 82 6.23 -1.64 4.73
N GLN A 83 5.69 -1.63 5.95
CA GLN A 83 6.25 -0.85 7.06
C GLN A 83 7.62 -1.39 7.52
N GLY A 84 7.78 -2.71 7.55
CA GLY A 84 9.07 -3.35 7.84
C GLY A 84 10.13 -2.96 6.82
N PHE A 85 9.78 -2.92 5.53
CA PHE A 85 10.69 -2.47 4.47
C PHE A 85 11.05 -0.98 4.62
N SER A 86 10.06 -0.14 4.93
CA SER A 86 10.26 1.30 5.21
C SER A 86 11.20 1.54 6.39
N LEU A 87 11.03 0.80 7.49
CA LEU A 87 11.89 0.86 8.68
C LEU A 87 13.33 0.48 8.36
N ILE A 88 13.55 -0.60 7.61
CA ILE A 88 14.90 -1.02 7.19
C ILE A 88 15.56 0.06 6.35
N PHE A 89 14.83 0.64 5.39
CA PHE A 89 15.35 1.69 4.52
C PHE A 89 15.73 2.96 5.30
N PHE A 90 14.95 3.32 6.32
CA PHE A 90 15.23 4.46 7.18
C PHE A 90 16.41 4.23 8.12
N LEU A 91 16.55 3.04 8.69
CA LEU A 91 17.68 2.69 9.57
C LEU A 91 19.00 2.55 8.82
N ALA A 92 18.96 2.30 7.51
CA ALA A 92 20.13 2.14 6.66
C ALA A 92 20.68 3.46 6.10
N LEU A 93 20.04 4.60 6.38
CA LEU A 93 20.35 5.93 5.84
C LEU A 93 20.79 6.88 6.96
#